data_AF-A0A928WTK3-F1
#
_entry.id   AF-A0A928WTK3-F1
#
_cell.length_a   1.000
_cell.length_b   1.000
_cell.length_c   1.000
_cell.angle_alpha   90.00
_cell.angle_beta   90.00
_cell.angle_gamma   90.00
#
_symmetry.space_group_name_H-M   'P 1'
#
loop_
_entity.id
_entity.type
_entity.pdbx_description
1 polymer ?
#
loop_
_entity_poly.entity_id
_entity_poly.type
_entity_poly.pdbx_seq_one_letter_code
_entity_poly.pdbx_strand_id
1 'polypeptide(L)'
;MRKTRFWQKFGRCIGCGGVLLAMLLTRSPAQAQKNTTFDLDRAICSSRWSEAITVAGILIADEQTTDTQRLSLMALRRQMEQYRLTNRILAASEACDRTNSYQLTVTPLDSVRTNQPPSRYLEWESGVAEATDNQYRTRLLTEAERLAVPLNLSDRSALLPAESVNLDRGLTVVSGRVGQGRQVYGFVAGRGDRVSINLEVTQVLTGSLYTSDDSQLFVFDQAGRLLASVDDSAGGRQSHIDELIIPETNVYFAVVTSYNNDPILSQDNRISGWQNDGGGRFDYTLSFSGATPTSILLNRVVPLK
;
A
#
# COMPACT_ATOMS: atom_id res chain seq x y z
N MET A 1 -20.21 40.49 -57.15
CA MET A 1 -20.70 39.99 -58.46
C MET A 1 -19.59 39.23 -59.18
N ARG A 2 -19.63 37.89 -59.19
CA ARG A 2 -19.43 36.97 -60.36
C ARG A 2 -19.08 35.58 -59.85
N LYS A 3 -19.94 34.65 -60.23
CA LYS A 3 -19.88 33.20 -60.04
C LYS A 3 -18.88 32.61 -61.04
N THR A 4 -18.17 31.55 -60.64
CA THR A 4 -17.90 30.41 -61.52
C THR A 4 -17.84 29.13 -60.69
N ARG A 5 -18.71 28.19 -61.06
CA ARG A 5 -18.81 26.81 -60.58
C ARG A 5 -17.72 25.99 -61.27
N PHE A 6 -17.17 24.99 -60.56
CA PHE A 6 -16.57 23.82 -61.20
C PHE A 6 -17.10 22.55 -60.52
N TRP A 7 -17.42 21.57 -61.35
CA TRP A 7 -18.10 20.31 -61.07
C TRP A 7 -17.10 19.15 -60.95
N GLN A 8 -17.60 17.98 -60.51
CA GLN A 8 -17.01 16.62 -60.54
C GLN A 8 -16.15 16.24 -59.31
N LYS A 9 -16.27 15.04 -58.72
CA LYS A 9 -16.91 13.77 -59.12
C LYS A 9 -17.21 12.95 -57.86
N PHE A 10 -18.39 12.33 -57.81
CA PHE A 10 -18.77 11.33 -56.82
C PHE A 10 -17.96 10.04 -57.02
N GLY A 11 -17.24 9.62 -55.98
CA GLY A 11 -16.71 8.26 -55.85
C GLY A 11 -17.50 7.52 -54.77
N ARG A 12 -18.32 6.56 -55.19
CA ARG A 12 -18.96 5.56 -54.31
C ARG A 12 -17.88 4.58 -53.83
N CYS A 13 -17.61 4.53 -52.52
CA CYS A 13 -17.04 3.34 -51.89
C CYS A 13 -18.17 2.57 -51.21
N ILE A 14 -18.57 1.48 -51.87
CA ILE A 14 -19.43 0.43 -51.35
C ILE A 14 -18.52 -0.53 -50.58
N GLY A 15 -18.87 -0.81 -49.32
CA GLY A 15 -18.52 -2.06 -48.65
C GLY A 15 -17.12 -2.14 -48.04
N CYS A 16 -17.04 -1.85 -46.74
CA CYS A 16 -16.24 -2.62 -45.79
C CYS A 16 -16.83 -2.38 -44.40
N GLY A 17 -17.81 -3.19 -44.04
CA GLY A 17 -18.32 -3.29 -42.67
C GLY A 17 -17.25 -3.91 -41.78
N GLY A 18 -16.34 -3.09 -41.27
CA GLY A 18 -15.45 -3.46 -40.18
C GLY A 18 -16.23 -3.41 -38.89
N VAL A 19 -16.69 -4.56 -38.41
CA VAL A 19 -17.18 -4.72 -37.04
C VAL A 19 -15.98 -4.50 -36.12
N LEU A 20 -15.82 -3.27 -35.64
CA LEU A 20 -14.95 -2.93 -34.51
C LEU A 20 -15.56 -3.58 -33.26
N LEU A 21 -15.15 -4.81 -32.99
CA LEU A 21 -15.42 -5.48 -31.72
C LEU A 21 -14.57 -4.77 -30.66
N ALA A 22 -15.10 -3.70 -30.08
CA ALA A 22 -14.51 -3.06 -28.91
C ALA A 22 -14.59 -4.07 -27.75
N MET A 23 -13.51 -4.80 -27.51
CA MET A 23 -13.34 -5.56 -26.27
C MET A 23 -13.22 -4.57 -25.11
N LEU A 24 -14.36 -4.15 -24.56
CA LEU A 24 -14.42 -3.52 -23.26
C LEU A 24 -13.97 -4.57 -22.24
N LEU A 25 -12.71 -4.46 -21.80
CA LEU A 25 -12.19 -5.19 -20.65
C LEU A 25 -12.95 -4.71 -19.40
N THR A 26 -14.13 -5.27 -19.17
CA THR A 26 -14.86 -5.05 -17.92
C THR A 26 -14.07 -5.73 -16.81
N ARG A 27 -13.38 -4.94 -15.98
CA ARG A 27 -12.80 -5.45 -14.74
C ARG A 27 -13.91 -6.09 -13.93
N SER A 28 -13.70 -7.33 -13.48
CA SER A 28 -14.67 -8.01 -12.63
C SER A 28 -14.94 -7.19 -11.36
N PRO A 29 -16.19 -7.07 -10.89
CA PRO A 29 -16.58 -6.21 -9.76
C PRO A 29 -15.74 -6.46 -8.49
N ALA A 30 -15.36 -7.72 -8.23
CA ALA A 30 -14.49 -8.08 -7.12
C ALA A 30 -13.08 -7.45 -7.19
N GLN A 31 -12.50 -7.27 -8.38
CA GLN A 31 -11.20 -6.61 -8.54
C GLN A 31 -11.30 -5.09 -8.37
N ALA A 32 -12.41 -4.48 -8.82
CA ALA A 32 -12.65 -3.06 -8.63
C ALA A 32 -12.81 -2.72 -7.14
N GLN A 33 -13.63 -3.48 -6.42
CA GLN A 33 -13.85 -3.31 -4.98
C GLN A 33 -12.56 -3.46 -4.17
N LYS A 34 -11.71 -4.46 -4.52
CA LYS A 34 -10.42 -4.70 -3.87
C LYS A 34 -9.46 -3.51 -3.99
N ASN A 35 -9.42 -2.87 -5.16
CA ASN A 35 -8.59 -1.67 -5.36
C ASN A 35 -9.15 -0.49 -4.55
N THR A 36 -10.47 -0.32 -4.51
CA THR A 36 -11.11 0.75 -3.72
C THR A 36 -10.83 0.60 -2.22
N THR A 37 -10.87 -0.61 -1.66
CA THR A 37 -10.48 -0.84 -0.26
C THR A 37 -9.00 -0.53 -0.02
N PHE A 38 -8.13 -0.90 -0.95
CA PHE A 38 -6.70 -0.56 -0.86
C PHE A 38 -6.45 0.95 -0.88
N ASP A 39 -7.16 1.67 -1.75
CA ASP A 39 -7.08 3.13 -1.82
C ASP A 39 -7.58 3.77 -0.51
N LEU A 40 -8.62 3.21 0.12
CA LEU A 40 -9.11 3.67 1.42
C LEU A 40 -8.03 3.50 2.49
N ASP A 41 -7.44 2.31 2.58
CA ASP A 41 -6.37 2.00 3.55
C ASP A 41 -5.18 2.94 3.33
N ARG A 42 -4.72 3.11 2.08
CA ARG A 42 -3.60 4.01 1.74
C ARG A 42 -3.88 5.44 2.18
N ALA A 43 -5.09 5.94 1.89
CA ALA A 43 -5.48 7.31 2.22
C ALA A 43 -5.53 7.54 3.73
N ILE A 44 -6.06 6.59 4.50
CA ILE A 44 -6.13 6.68 5.97
C ILE A 44 -4.75 6.61 6.58
N CYS A 45 -3.94 5.66 6.11
CA CYS A 45 -2.56 5.48 6.54
C CYS A 45 -1.70 6.73 6.35
N SER A 46 -1.97 7.47 5.28
CA SER A 46 -1.23 8.69 4.94
C SER A 46 -1.88 9.94 5.54
N SER A 47 -2.88 9.81 6.43
CA SER A 47 -3.69 10.91 6.97
C SER A 47 -4.30 11.81 5.89
N ARG A 48 -4.54 11.29 4.68
CA ARG A 48 -5.16 11.98 3.55
C ARG A 48 -6.69 11.93 3.68
N TRP A 49 -7.21 12.58 4.71
CA TRP A 49 -8.63 12.47 5.12
C TRP A 49 -9.62 12.79 4.01
N SER A 50 -9.33 13.79 3.16
CA SER A 50 -10.20 14.13 2.03
C SER A 50 -10.32 12.98 1.02
N GLU A 51 -9.21 12.32 0.68
CA GLU A 51 -9.20 11.16 -0.21
C GLU A 51 -9.91 9.98 0.44
N ALA A 52 -9.63 9.71 1.71
CA ALA A 52 -10.27 8.63 2.44
C ALA A 52 -11.80 8.79 2.52
N ILE A 53 -12.29 10.03 2.76
CA ILE A 53 -13.72 10.36 2.72
C ILE A 53 -14.33 10.10 1.33
N THR A 54 -13.62 10.48 0.27
CA THR A 54 -14.06 10.23 -1.12
C THR A 54 -14.17 8.73 -1.39
N VAL A 55 -13.13 7.95 -1.06
CA VAL A 55 -13.10 6.50 -1.29
C VAL A 55 -14.17 5.79 -0.46
N ALA A 56 -14.36 6.16 0.81
CA ALA A 56 -15.45 5.64 1.64
C ALA A 56 -16.83 5.97 1.02
N GLY A 57 -17.00 7.15 0.43
CA GLY A 57 -18.20 7.52 -0.31
C GLY A 57 -18.49 6.60 -1.50
N ILE A 58 -17.44 6.20 -2.24
CA ILE A 58 -17.56 5.23 -3.35
C ILE A 58 -17.99 3.86 -2.82
N LEU A 59 -17.36 3.37 -1.75
CA LEU A 59 -17.72 2.08 -1.13
C LEU A 59 -19.15 2.07 -0.57
N ILE A 60 -19.61 3.17 0.03
CA ILE A 60 -21.00 3.33 0.51
C ILE A 60 -22.01 3.20 -0.64
N ALA A 61 -21.67 3.73 -1.81
CA ALA A 61 -22.52 3.75 -3.00
C ALA A 61 -22.47 2.44 -3.81
N ASP A 62 -21.53 1.54 -3.52
CA ASP A 62 -21.41 0.25 -4.22
C ASP A 62 -22.61 -0.66 -3.89
N GLU A 63 -23.14 -1.31 -4.92
CA GLU A 63 -24.31 -2.22 -4.81
C GLU A 63 -23.98 -3.53 -4.09
N GLN A 64 -22.71 -3.95 -4.09
CA GLN A 64 -22.22 -5.13 -3.37
C GLN A 64 -22.02 -4.84 -1.88
N THR A 65 -22.04 -3.57 -1.46
CA THR A 65 -21.91 -3.19 -0.06
C THR A 65 -23.21 -3.50 0.69
N THR A 66 -23.14 -4.37 1.69
CA THR A 66 -24.29 -4.73 2.52
C THR A 66 -24.77 -3.55 3.38
N ASP A 67 -25.98 -3.63 3.93
CA ASP A 67 -26.50 -2.53 4.77
C ASP A 67 -25.67 -2.31 6.03
N THR A 68 -25.21 -3.39 6.68
CA THR A 68 -24.33 -3.29 7.84
C THR A 68 -23.00 -2.63 7.46
N GLN A 69 -22.43 -3.02 6.32
CA GLN A 69 -21.22 -2.41 5.76
C GLN A 69 -21.38 -0.93 5.50
N ARG A 70 -22.51 -0.54 4.91
CA ARG A 70 -22.84 0.84 4.59
C ARG A 70 -22.93 1.70 5.85
N LEU A 71 -23.58 1.20 6.90
CA LEU A 71 -23.66 1.89 8.20
C LEU A 71 -22.28 2.08 8.82
N SER A 72 -21.46 1.04 8.79
CA SER A 72 -20.07 1.04 9.26
C SER A 72 -19.21 2.07 8.50
N LEU A 73 -19.29 2.11 7.17
CA LEU A 73 -18.58 3.10 6.35
C LEU A 73 -19.08 4.53 6.56
N MET A 74 -20.39 4.72 6.78
CA MET A 74 -20.95 6.04 7.10
C MET A 74 -20.43 6.54 8.46
N ALA A 75 -20.31 5.66 9.45
CA ALA A 75 -19.73 6.00 10.75
C ALA A 75 -18.25 6.40 10.59
N LEU A 76 -17.47 5.59 9.87
CA LEU A 76 -16.07 5.87 9.56
C LEU A 76 -15.90 7.21 8.83
N ARG A 77 -16.72 7.48 7.81
CA ARG A 77 -16.69 8.73 7.07
C ARG A 77 -16.87 9.95 7.98
N ARG A 78 -17.82 9.90 8.92
CA ARG A 78 -18.04 10.99 9.89
C ARG A 78 -16.82 11.21 10.80
N GLN A 79 -16.17 10.13 11.24
CA GLN A 79 -14.94 10.22 12.02
C GLN A 79 -13.80 10.87 11.23
N MET A 80 -13.60 10.48 9.97
CA MET A 80 -12.60 11.11 9.10
C MET A 80 -12.92 12.57 8.80
N GLU A 81 -14.20 12.94 8.69
CA GLU A 81 -14.62 14.35 8.59
C GLU A 81 -14.19 15.15 9.82
N GLN A 82 -14.30 14.57 11.03
CA GLN A 82 -13.81 15.20 12.26
C GLN A 82 -12.28 15.34 12.27
N TYR A 83 -11.54 14.31 11.85
CA TYR A 83 -10.07 14.37 11.73
C TYR A 83 -9.61 15.43 10.72
N ARG A 84 -10.31 15.53 9.59
CA ARG A 84 -10.09 16.60 8.60
C ARG A 84 -10.32 17.99 9.18
N LEU A 85 -11.41 18.19 9.92
CA LEU A 85 -11.75 19.49 10.54
C LEU A 85 -10.74 19.91 11.61
N THR A 86 -10.20 18.95 12.36
CA THR A 86 -9.22 19.19 13.43
C THR A 86 -7.78 19.16 12.93
N ASN A 87 -7.57 18.93 11.62
CA ASN A 87 -6.26 18.68 11.03
C ASN A 87 -5.44 17.65 11.83
N ARG A 88 -6.11 16.61 12.33
CA ARG A 88 -5.49 15.58 13.16
C ARG A 88 -4.55 14.76 12.29
N ILE A 89 -3.29 14.67 12.70
CA ILE A 89 -2.32 13.73 12.12
C ILE A 89 -2.29 12.55 13.09
N LEU A 90 -2.68 11.36 12.63
CA LEU A 90 -2.56 10.14 13.43
C LEU A 90 -1.11 9.68 13.38
N ALA A 91 -0.58 9.20 14.51
CA ALA A 91 0.73 8.57 14.47
C ALA A 91 0.66 7.32 13.58
N ALA A 92 1.74 7.03 12.86
CA ALA A 92 1.83 5.93 11.90
C ALA A 92 1.37 4.57 12.46
N SER A 93 1.69 4.28 13.73
CA SER A 93 1.23 3.08 14.44
C SER A 93 -0.27 3.10 14.72
N GLU A 94 -0.86 4.26 14.99
CA GLU A 94 -2.30 4.37 15.25
C GLU A 94 -3.12 4.22 13.96
N ALA A 95 -2.59 4.65 12.82
CA ALA A 95 -3.30 4.65 11.55
C ALA A 95 -3.16 3.33 10.75
N CYS A 96 -2.03 2.63 10.87
CA CYS A 96 -1.70 1.48 10.01
C CYS A 96 -1.25 0.21 10.73
N ASP A 97 -1.07 0.24 12.05
CA ASP A 97 -0.69 -0.96 12.79
C ASP A 97 -1.88 -1.91 12.86
N ARG A 98 -1.88 -2.92 11.97
CA ARG A 98 -2.89 -3.99 11.97
C ARG A 98 -2.69 -4.99 13.13
N THR A 99 -1.60 -4.90 13.88
CA THR A 99 -1.28 -5.78 15.03
C THR A 99 -1.73 -5.19 16.36
N ASN A 100 -1.92 -3.88 16.46
CA ASN A 100 -2.40 -3.19 17.66
C ASN A 100 -3.65 -2.36 17.36
N SER A 101 -4.73 -3.06 17.05
CA SER A 101 -6.01 -2.52 16.58
C SER A 101 -6.81 -1.71 17.63
N TYR A 102 -6.28 -1.54 18.85
CA TYR A 102 -6.97 -0.97 20.01
C TYR A 102 -6.77 0.53 20.27
N GLN A 103 -5.94 1.25 19.50
CA GLN A 103 -5.50 2.60 19.92
C GLN A 103 -6.17 3.80 19.22
N LEU A 104 -7.18 3.59 18.38
CA LEU A 104 -8.05 4.69 17.92
C LEU A 104 -9.23 4.90 18.87
N THR A 105 -8.97 5.00 20.17
CA THR A 105 -9.98 5.47 21.11
C THR A 105 -10.12 6.98 20.91
N VAL A 106 -11.29 7.41 20.46
CA VAL A 106 -11.66 8.82 20.58
C VAL A 106 -11.73 9.13 22.06
N THR A 107 -10.79 9.91 22.60
CA THR A 107 -10.96 10.52 23.93
C THR A 107 -12.29 11.26 23.89
N PRO A 108 -13.29 10.88 24.71
CA PRO A 108 -14.58 11.55 24.68
C PRO A 108 -14.34 13.02 25.03
N LEU A 109 -14.61 13.92 24.08
CA LEU A 109 -14.83 15.32 24.39
C LEU A 109 -16.14 15.37 25.17
N ASP A 110 -16.02 15.48 26.49
CA ASP A 110 -17.07 15.70 27.48
C ASP A 110 -18.42 15.07 27.15
N SER A 111 -18.67 13.91 27.77
CA SER A 111 -20.00 13.33 27.88
C SER A 111 -20.96 14.33 28.55
N VAL A 112 -21.60 15.16 27.74
CA VAL A 112 -22.82 15.85 28.11
C VAL A 112 -23.83 14.77 28.49
N ARG A 113 -24.23 14.82 29.77
CA ARG A 113 -25.19 13.91 30.41
C ARG A 113 -26.42 13.67 29.54
N THR A 114 -26.45 12.54 28.86
CA THR A 114 -27.70 11.92 28.41
C THR A 114 -27.67 10.47 28.87
N ASN A 115 -28.70 10.04 29.60
CA ASN A 115 -28.92 8.67 30.08
C ASN A 115 -29.22 7.67 28.94
N GLN A 116 -28.61 7.88 27.78
CA GLN A 116 -28.63 6.94 26.67
C GLN A 116 -27.55 5.91 26.96
N PRO A 117 -27.83 4.60 26.90
CA PRO A 117 -26.77 3.60 26.96
C PRO A 117 -25.72 4.01 25.92
N PRO A 118 -24.41 3.97 26.23
CA PRO A 118 -23.39 4.38 25.28
C PRO A 118 -23.67 3.62 24.00
N SER A 119 -24.14 4.32 22.97
CA SER A 119 -24.27 3.77 21.63
C SER A 119 -22.89 3.22 21.36
N ARG A 120 -22.77 1.88 21.29
CA ARG A 120 -21.50 1.19 21.09
C ARG A 120 -20.75 1.95 20.01
N TYR A 121 -19.76 2.73 20.43
CA TYR A 121 -18.92 3.46 19.52
C TYR A 121 -18.23 2.38 18.71
N LEU A 122 -18.59 2.29 17.43
CA LEU A 122 -18.08 1.27 16.54
C LEU A 122 -16.58 1.47 16.45
N GLU A 123 -15.84 0.56 17.10
CA GLU A 123 -14.41 0.41 16.92
C GLU A 123 -14.17 0.33 15.41
N TRP A 124 -13.17 1.07 14.92
CA TRP A 124 -12.71 1.08 13.53
C TRP A 124 -12.72 -0.31 12.88
N GLU A 125 -12.40 -1.34 13.67
CA GLU A 125 -12.52 -2.77 13.36
C GLU A 125 -13.88 -3.17 12.81
N SER A 126 -14.99 -2.83 13.48
CA SER A 126 -16.35 -3.13 12.98
C SER A 126 -16.70 -2.30 11.74
N GLY A 127 -16.11 -1.11 11.62
CA GLY A 127 -16.25 -0.25 10.44
C GLY A 127 -15.66 -0.90 9.19
N VAL A 128 -14.37 -1.19 9.25
CA VAL A 128 -13.58 -1.72 8.15
C VAL A 128 -13.78 -3.20 7.97
N ALA A 129 -13.75 -4.01 9.03
CA ALA A 129 -13.99 -5.45 8.94
C ALA A 129 -15.38 -5.72 8.39
N GLU A 130 -16.43 -5.03 8.85
CA GLU A 130 -17.74 -5.21 8.24
C GLU A 130 -17.69 -4.81 6.77
N ALA A 131 -17.24 -3.58 6.43
CA ALA A 131 -17.16 -3.01 5.07
C ALA A 131 -16.39 -3.86 4.05
N THR A 132 -15.63 -4.83 4.53
CA THR A 132 -14.78 -5.72 3.76
C THR A 132 -15.13 -7.20 4.00
N ASP A 133 -16.35 -7.45 4.45
CA ASP A 133 -17.00 -8.76 4.62
C ASP A 133 -16.41 -9.66 5.72
N ASN A 134 -16.04 -9.07 6.84
CA ASN A 134 -15.53 -9.73 8.05
C ASN A 134 -14.32 -10.66 7.81
N GLN A 135 -13.64 -10.53 6.67
CA GLN A 135 -12.40 -11.24 6.34
C GLN A 135 -11.19 -10.76 7.17
N TYR A 136 -11.45 -9.87 8.14
CA TYR A 136 -10.50 -9.30 9.10
C TYR A 136 -10.83 -9.73 10.53
N ARG A 137 -11.58 -10.82 10.74
CA ARG A 137 -11.25 -11.64 11.92
C ARG A 137 -9.81 -12.07 11.76
N THR A 138 -8.91 -11.23 12.28
CA THR A 138 -7.72 -11.67 12.97
C THR A 138 -8.21 -12.78 13.88
N ARG A 139 -8.08 -14.02 13.42
CA ARG A 139 -7.46 -14.99 14.30
C ARG A 139 -6.25 -14.22 14.81
N LEU A 140 -6.29 -13.78 16.08
CA LEU A 140 -5.12 -13.36 16.81
C LEU A 140 -4.16 -14.55 16.67
N LEU A 141 -3.40 -14.54 15.58
CA LEU A 141 -2.16 -15.24 15.40
C LEU A 141 -1.20 -14.44 16.28
N THR A 142 -1.41 -14.53 17.60
CA THR A 142 -0.46 -14.09 18.62
C THR A 142 0.83 -14.90 18.53
N GLU A 143 0.80 -16.04 17.84
CA GLU A 143 1.94 -16.47 17.07
C GLU A 143 1.88 -15.78 15.73
N ALA A 144 2.75 -14.77 15.51
CA ALA A 144 3.28 -14.62 14.17
C ALA A 144 3.69 -16.04 13.75
N GLU A 145 2.92 -16.69 12.86
CA GLU A 145 3.46 -17.73 12.02
C GLU A 145 4.56 -16.99 11.27
N ARG A 146 5.74 -16.93 11.92
CA ARG A 146 6.97 -16.57 11.27
C ARG A 146 6.90 -17.41 10.03
N LEU A 147 7.01 -16.76 8.88
CA LEU A 147 7.34 -17.45 7.65
C LEU A 147 8.59 -18.27 7.98
N ALA A 148 8.37 -19.50 8.44
CA ALA A 148 9.38 -20.45 8.88
C ALA A 148 9.85 -21.16 7.62
N VAL A 149 10.06 -20.37 6.56
CA VAL A 149 11.10 -20.70 5.62
C VAL A 149 12.35 -20.62 6.47
N PRO A 150 13.14 -21.69 6.62
CA PRO A 150 14.43 -21.62 7.28
C PRO A 150 15.34 -20.73 6.43
N LEU A 151 15.21 -19.42 6.61
CA LEU A 151 16.07 -18.44 5.99
C LEU A 151 17.38 -18.51 6.78
N ASN A 152 18.41 -19.13 6.21
CA ASN A 152 19.76 -19.01 6.75
C ASN A 152 20.26 -17.58 6.46
N LEU A 153 19.85 -16.64 7.32
CA LEU A 153 20.15 -15.21 7.22
C LEU A 153 21.40 -14.83 8.02
N SER A 154 22.12 -15.83 8.54
CA SER A 154 23.33 -15.64 9.36
C SER A 154 24.37 -14.77 8.65
N ASP A 155 24.42 -14.84 7.32
CA ASP A 155 25.34 -14.06 6.48
C ASP A 155 24.73 -12.74 5.97
N ARG A 156 23.55 -12.33 6.48
CA ARG A 156 22.72 -11.22 5.96
C ARG A 156 22.35 -10.19 7.01
N SER A 157 23.27 -9.92 7.94
CA SER A 157 23.10 -8.89 8.96
C SER A 157 22.68 -7.52 8.37
N ALA A 158 23.11 -7.19 7.16
CA ALA A 158 22.77 -5.92 6.49
C ALA A 158 21.26 -5.76 6.19
N LEU A 159 20.52 -6.87 6.00
CA LEU A 159 19.07 -6.89 5.74
C LEU A 159 18.26 -7.24 6.99
N LEU A 160 18.88 -7.24 8.17
CA LEU A 160 18.22 -7.56 9.43
C LEU A 160 18.36 -6.45 10.47
N PRO A 161 17.38 -6.32 11.39
CA PRO A 161 16.11 -7.05 11.43
C PRO A 161 15.17 -6.61 10.30
N ALA A 162 14.34 -7.54 9.83
CA ALA A 162 13.32 -7.28 8.80
C ALA A 162 11.92 -7.50 9.39
N GLU A 163 11.04 -6.52 9.20
CA GLU A 163 9.63 -6.61 9.56
C GLU A 163 8.86 -7.38 8.48
N SER A 164 8.05 -8.36 8.87
CA SER A 164 7.31 -9.16 7.90
C SER A 164 6.10 -8.40 7.37
N VAL A 165 5.96 -8.35 6.06
CA VAL A 165 4.83 -7.74 5.37
C VAL A 165 3.89 -8.82 4.86
N ASN A 166 2.63 -8.76 5.29
CA ASN A 166 1.60 -9.71 4.86
C ASN A 166 1.01 -9.29 3.50
N LEU A 167 1.19 -10.15 2.49
CA LEU A 167 0.64 -10.02 1.13
C LEU A 167 -0.43 -11.08 0.81
N ASP A 168 -1.24 -11.51 1.78
CA ASP A 168 -2.31 -12.51 1.61
C ASP A 168 -3.37 -12.13 0.57
N ARG A 169 -3.43 -10.85 0.21
CA ARG A 169 -4.29 -10.33 -0.85
C ARG A 169 -3.51 -9.84 -2.06
N GLY A 170 -2.20 -10.02 -2.11
CA GLY A 170 -1.35 -9.49 -3.19
C GLY A 170 -1.17 -7.97 -3.17
N LEU A 171 -1.65 -7.32 -2.10
CA LEU A 171 -1.50 -5.90 -1.83
C LEU A 171 -1.49 -5.67 -0.32
N THR A 172 -0.78 -4.65 0.13
CA THR A 172 -0.80 -4.20 1.52
C THR A 172 -0.20 -2.80 1.65
N VAL A 173 -0.49 -2.13 2.76
CA VAL A 173 0.10 -0.84 3.13
C VAL A 173 0.63 -0.99 4.55
N VAL A 174 1.87 -0.56 4.75
CA VAL A 174 2.49 -0.42 6.06
C VAL A 174 2.92 1.02 6.25
N SER A 175 3.13 1.42 7.50
CA SER A 175 3.73 2.71 7.83
C SER A 175 5.07 2.51 8.49
N GLY A 176 5.90 3.54 8.46
CA GLY A 176 7.19 3.50 9.10
C GLY A 176 7.78 4.88 9.32
N ARG A 177 8.97 4.87 9.92
CA ARG A 177 9.77 6.06 10.17
C ARG A 177 11.22 5.76 9.83
N VAL A 178 11.85 6.64 9.07
CA VAL A 178 13.30 6.63 8.86
C VAL A 178 13.91 7.75 9.71
N GLY A 179 15.01 7.44 10.40
CA GLY A 179 15.91 8.41 11.02
C GLY A 179 17.33 8.18 10.51
N GLN A 180 18.32 8.10 11.40
CA GLN A 180 19.74 7.85 11.04
C GLN A 180 20.03 6.47 10.40
N GLY A 181 19.01 5.63 10.23
CA GLY A 181 19.17 4.25 9.80
C GLY A 181 18.31 3.92 8.59
N ARG A 182 17.71 2.75 8.65
CA ARG A 182 16.87 2.18 7.61
C ARG A 182 15.79 1.34 8.25
N GLN A 183 14.68 1.18 7.54
CA GLN A 183 13.67 0.19 7.88
C GLN A 183 13.70 -0.89 6.80
N VAL A 184 13.69 -2.16 7.22
CA VAL A 184 13.71 -3.29 6.30
C VAL A 184 12.41 -4.06 6.44
N TYR A 185 11.77 -4.34 5.30
CA TYR A 185 10.53 -5.08 5.19
C TYR A 185 10.76 -6.36 4.39
N GLY A 186 10.49 -7.52 4.98
CA GLY A 186 10.51 -8.81 4.31
C GLY A 186 9.15 -9.17 3.75
N PHE A 187 9.07 -9.60 2.49
CA PHE A 187 7.82 -10.02 1.86
C PHE A 187 8.03 -11.24 0.96
N VAL A 188 6.97 -12.01 0.69
CA VAL A 188 7.01 -13.17 -0.22
C VAL A 188 6.39 -12.77 -1.55
N ALA A 189 7.04 -13.13 -2.65
CA ALA A 189 6.48 -12.95 -3.98
C ALA A 189 6.76 -14.19 -4.86
N GLY A 190 5.88 -14.42 -5.83
CA GLY A 190 5.95 -15.51 -6.79
C GLY A 190 6.72 -15.14 -8.05
N ARG A 191 7.39 -16.12 -8.67
CA ARG A 191 8.01 -15.94 -10.00
C ARG A 191 6.99 -15.41 -11.01
N GLY A 192 7.34 -14.32 -11.68
CA GLY A 192 6.52 -13.68 -12.71
C GLY A 192 5.52 -12.66 -12.16
N ASP A 193 5.42 -12.48 -10.85
CA ASP A 193 4.70 -11.35 -10.27
C ASP A 193 5.29 -10.03 -10.78
N ARG A 194 4.43 -9.02 -10.96
CA ARG A 194 4.80 -7.64 -11.31
C ARG A 194 4.52 -6.78 -10.10
N VAL A 195 5.50 -6.68 -9.20
CA VAL A 195 5.31 -6.01 -7.92
C VAL A 195 5.61 -4.53 -8.07
N SER A 196 4.62 -3.68 -7.78
CA SER A 196 4.83 -2.24 -7.64
C SER A 196 4.92 -1.89 -6.16
N ILE A 197 5.95 -1.11 -5.79
CA ILE A 197 6.21 -0.65 -4.43
C ILE A 197 6.25 0.88 -4.45
N ASN A 198 5.42 1.51 -3.62
CA ASN A 198 5.33 2.96 -3.55
C ASN A 198 5.56 3.44 -2.12
N LEU A 199 6.59 4.27 -1.95
CA LEU A 199 6.94 4.98 -0.73
C LEU A 199 6.40 6.40 -0.82
N GLU A 200 5.57 6.81 0.14
CA GLU A 200 5.04 8.16 0.24
C GLU A 200 5.45 8.77 1.59
N VAL A 201 6.24 9.85 1.54
CA VAL A 201 6.59 10.61 2.75
C VAL A 201 5.37 11.37 3.25
N THR A 202 4.92 11.03 4.46
CA THR A 202 3.74 11.62 5.09
C THR A 202 4.09 12.80 5.98
N GLN A 203 5.28 12.80 6.59
CA GLN A 203 5.76 13.88 7.43
C GLN A 203 7.28 14.02 7.38
N VAL A 204 7.77 15.22 7.06
CA VAL A 204 9.19 15.56 7.18
C VAL A 204 9.49 16.01 8.61
N LEU A 205 10.54 15.43 9.19
CA LEU A 205 11.00 15.71 10.54
C LEU A 205 12.42 16.30 10.48
N THR A 206 12.85 16.94 11.56
CA THR A 206 14.24 17.41 11.67
C THR A 206 15.18 16.21 11.69
N GLY A 207 16.01 16.07 10.65
CA GLY A 207 17.05 15.05 10.55
C GLY A 207 18.33 15.45 11.28
N SER A 208 19.29 14.52 11.33
CA SER A 208 20.57 14.76 12.00
C SER A 208 21.57 15.53 11.16
N LEU A 209 21.45 15.46 9.82
CA LEU A 209 22.30 16.24 8.91
C LEU A 209 21.48 17.26 8.12
N TYR A 210 20.24 16.93 7.75
CA TYR A 210 19.35 17.80 6.99
C TYR A 210 17.87 17.49 7.26
N THR A 211 17.00 18.47 7.01
CA THR A 211 15.54 18.31 7.05
C THR A 211 15.05 18.18 5.61
N SER A 212 14.84 16.95 5.15
CA SER A 212 14.39 16.67 3.77
C SER A 212 13.43 15.49 3.73
N ASP A 213 12.56 15.49 2.73
CA ASP A 213 11.77 14.34 2.28
C ASP A 213 12.58 13.36 1.42
N ASP A 214 13.84 13.67 1.06
CA ASP A 214 14.64 12.85 0.13
C ASP A 214 14.78 11.39 0.61
N SER A 215 13.99 10.54 -0.03
CA SER A 215 13.68 9.18 0.36
C SER A 215 14.14 8.18 -0.68
N GLN A 216 14.85 7.15 -0.24
CA GLN A 216 15.39 6.09 -1.10
C GLN A 216 14.70 4.76 -0.80
N LEU A 217 14.42 4.00 -1.86
CA LEU A 217 13.82 2.67 -1.80
C LEU A 217 14.67 1.67 -2.58
N PHE A 218 15.05 0.58 -1.92
CA PHE A 218 15.83 -0.51 -2.49
C PHE A 218 15.06 -1.82 -2.37
N VAL A 219 15.18 -2.72 -3.36
CA VAL A 219 14.63 -4.07 -3.31
C VAL A 219 15.73 -5.09 -3.54
N PHE A 220 15.87 -6.02 -2.60
CA PHE A 220 16.83 -7.12 -2.65
C PHE A 220 16.12 -8.47 -2.73
N ASP A 221 16.73 -9.44 -3.40
CA ASP A 221 16.28 -10.83 -3.35
C ASP A 221 16.71 -11.54 -2.06
N GLN A 222 16.26 -12.80 -1.89
CA GLN A 222 16.70 -13.65 -0.79
C GLN A 222 18.20 -13.88 -0.80
N ALA A 223 18.91 -13.65 -1.91
CA ALA A 223 20.36 -13.69 -2.06
C ALA A 223 21.05 -12.36 -1.66
N GLY A 224 20.28 -11.29 -1.41
CA GLY A 224 20.77 -9.98 -1.02
C GLY A 224 21.33 -9.23 -2.22
N ARG A 225 21.05 -9.72 -3.43
CA ARG A 225 21.37 -9.05 -4.67
C ARG A 225 20.36 -7.95 -4.91
N LEU A 226 20.83 -6.77 -5.26
CA LEU A 226 19.98 -5.63 -5.57
C LEU A 226 19.21 -5.91 -6.87
N LEU A 227 17.89 -5.83 -6.81
CA LEU A 227 16.99 -6.02 -7.96
C LEU A 227 16.53 -4.68 -8.54
N ALA A 228 16.22 -3.72 -7.67
CA ALA A 228 15.76 -2.40 -8.05
C ALA A 228 16.12 -1.38 -6.97
N SER A 229 16.34 -0.15 -7.40
CA SER A 229 16.57 1.01 -6.53
C SER A 229 15.97 2.24 -7.17
N VAL A 230 15.39 3.11 -6.35
CA VAL A 230 14.90 4.41 -6.75
C VAL A 230 15.17 5.41 -5.65
N ASP A 231 15.49 6.63 -6.06
CA ASP A 231 15.59 7.82 -5.23
C ASP A 231 14.45 8.75 -5.65
N ASP A 232 13.94 9.59 -4.75
CA ASP A 232 12.93 10.55 -5.17
C ASP A 232 13.51 11.56 -6.16
N SER A 233 12.83 11.70 -7.29
CA SER A 233 13.28 12.64 -8.31
C SER A 233 13.19 14.07 -7.79
N ALA A 234 14.18 14.93 -8.10
CA ALA A 234 14.29 16.32 -7.66
C ALA A 234 12.93 17.06 -7.57
N GLY A 235 12.37 17.14 -6.35
CA GLY A 235 11.11 17.82 -6.02
C GLY A 235 9.89 16.91 -5.77
N GLY A 236 10.03 15.60 -5.86
CA GLY A 236 9.03 14.61 -5.48
C GLY A 236 9.20 14.15 -4.03
N ARG A 237 8.09 13.70 -3.40
CA ARG A 237 8.05 13.10 -2.05
C ARG A 237 7.98 11.58 -2.06
N GLN A 238 8.22 11.01 -3.23
CA GLN A 238 7.73 9.69 -3.59
C GLN A 238 8.81 8.93 -4.32
N SER A 239 9.22 7.83 -3.70
CA SER A 239 10.10 6.84 -4.28
C SER A 239 9.25 5.67 -4.77
N HIS A 240 9.31 5.38 -6.07
CA HIS A 240 8.41 4.42 -6.70
C HIS A 240 9.16 3.42 -7.58
N ILE A 241 8.96 2.12 -7.30
CA ILE A 241 9.38 1.01 -8.15
C ILE A 241 8.13 0.45 -8.82
N ASP A 242 8.07 0.57 -10.15
CA ASP A 242 6.93 0.11 -10.93
C ASP A 242 7.19 -1.23 -11.62
N GLU A 243 6.21 -2.13 -11.54
CA GLU A 243 6.18 -3.44 -12.19
C GLU A 243 7.48 -4.28 -12.09
N LEU A 244 8.12 -4.32 -10.91
CA LEU A 244 9.28 -5.18 -10.70
C LEU A 244 8.92 -6.64 -10.98
N ILE A 245 9.56 -7.22 -12.00
CA ILE A 245 9.35 -8.61 -12.38
C ILE A 245 10.13 -9.51 -11.42
N ILE A 246 9.39 -10.34 -10.68
CA ILE A 246 9.96 -11.24 -9.69
C ILE A 246 10.60 -12.47 -10.37
N PRO A 247 11.91 -12.70 -10.24
CA PRO A 247 12.61 -13.75 -11.00
C PRO A 247 12.33 -15.16 -10.46
N GLU A 248 12.10 -15.29 -9.15
CA GLU A 248 11.92 -16.59 -8.47
C GLU A 248 10.86 -16.49 -7.37
N THR A 249 10.16 -17.59 -7.05
CA THR A 249 9.25 -17.59 -5.89
C THR A 249 10.08 -17.67 -4.61
N ASN A 250 10.18 -16.58 -3.86
CA ASN A 250 11.03 -16.50 -2.68
C ASN A 250 10.67 -15.32 -1.75
N VAL A 251 11.48 -15.12 -0.70
CA VAL A 251 11.47 -13.93 0.16
C VAL A 251 12.31 -12.83 -0.46
N TYR A 252 11.80 -11.61 -0.40
CA TYR A 252 12.39 -10.38 -0.89
C TYR A 252 12.42 -9.34 0.23
N PHE A 253 13.29 -8.34 0.09
CA PHE A 253 13.45 -7.29 1.08
C PHE A 253 13.28 -5.92 0.43
N ALA A 254 12.29 -5.16 0.87
CA ALA A 254 12.19 -3.74 0.57
C ALA A 254 12.85 -2.95 1.69
N VAL A 255 13.78 -2.05 1.35
CA VAL A 255 14.50 -1.24 2.32
C VAL A 255 14.23 0.22 2.06
N VAL A 256 13.75 0.91 3.09
CA VAL A 256 13.46 2.34 3.08
C VAL A 256 14.55 3.06 3.86
N THR A 257 15.14 4.08 3.25
CA THR A 257 16.14 4.93 3.92
C THR A 257 16.09 6.37 3.41
N SER A 258 16.92 7.23 3.99
CA SER A 258 17.07 8.63 3.56
C SER A 258 18.26 8.75 2.62
N TYR A 259 18.25 9.79 1.78
CA TYR A 259 19.34 10.11 0.86
C TYR A 259 20.75 9.98 1.47
N ASN A 260 21.75 9.60 0.65
CA ASN A 260 23.12 9.27 1.05
C ASN A 260 23.27 8.07 2.02
N ASN A 261 22.22 7.27 2.25
CA ASN A 261 22.39 6.00 2.97
C ASN A 261 22.38 4.82 2.01
N ASP A 262 23.30 4.81 1.06
CA ASP A 262 23.32 3.79 0.03
C ASP A 262 23.82 2.43 0.57
N PRO A 263 23.36 1.31 0.00
CA PRO A 263 23.89 -0.01 0.30
C PRO A 263 25.35 -0.11 -0.19
N ILE A 264 26.20 -0.74 0.62
CA ILE A 264 27.53 -1.16 0.17
C ILE A 264 27.36 -2.50 -0.53
N LEU A 265 27.67 -2.51 -1.83
CA LEU A 265 27.50 -3.67 -2.69
C LEU A 265 28.86 -4.31 -3.00
N SER A 266 28.89 -5.64 -2.95
CA SER A 266 29.99 -6.46 -3.45
C SER A 266 30.03 -6.46 -4.99
N GLN A 267 31.10 -7.02 -5.56
CA GLN A 267 31.27 -7.14 -7.01
C GLN A 267 30.11 -7.88 -7.71
N ASP A 268 29.46 -8.82 -7.01
CA ASP A 268 28.31 -9.58 -7.52
C ASP A 268 26.97 -8.88 -7.27
N ASN A 269 26.98 -7.58 -6.99
CA ASN A 269 25.80 -6.75 -6.70
C ASN A 269 25.03 -7.21 -5.45
N ARG A 270 25.71 -7.88 -4.50
CA ARG A 270 25.11 -8.34 -3.24
C ARG A 270 25.46 -7.39 -2.11
N ILE A 271 24.49 -7.06 -1.28
CA ILE A 271 24.68 -6.19 -0.12
C ILE A 271 25.62 -6.82 0.91
N SER A 272 26.63 -6.06 1.31
CA SER A 272 27.54 -6.40 2.41
C SER A 272 27.41 -5.44 3.59
N GLY A 273 26.78 -4.29 3.41
CA GLY A 273 26.60 -3.29 4.46
C GLY A 273 25.87 -2.06 3.97
N TRP A 274 25.96 -0.97 4.72
CA TRP A 274 25.35 0.33 4.45
C TRP A 274 26.35 1.42 4.74
N GLN A 275 26.31 2.52 4.00
CA GLN A 275 27.16 3.68 4.26
C GLN A 275 26.88 4.28 5.65
N ASN A 276 25.61 4.30 6.07
CA ASN A 276 25.14 4.90 7.33
C ASN A 276 25.36 6.43 7.39
N ASP A 277 25.43 7.07 6.24
CA ASP A 277 25.59 8.52 6.10
C ASP A 277 24.24 9.24 5.86
N GLY A 278 23.14 8.50 5.96
CA GLY A 278 21.78 9.03 5.93
C GLY A 278 21.50 10.00 7.05
N GLY A 279 21.06 11.20 6.70
CA GLY A 279 20.84 12.29 7.66
C GLY A 279 19.43 12.83 7.73
N GLY A 280 18.55 12.35 6.86
CA GLY A 280 17.14 12.74 6.81
C GLY A 280 16.32 12.06 7.90
N ARG A 281 15.12 12.58 8.14
CA ARG A 281 14.15 11.95 9.04
C ARG A 281 12.74 12.21 8.56
N PHE A 282 11.96 11.16 8.41
CA PHE A 282 10.58 11.30 7.95
C PHE A 282 9.72 10.10 8.36
N ASP A 283 8.41 10.36 8.44
CA ASP A 283 7.38 9.33 8.49
C ASP A 283 6.90 9.06 7.08
N TYR A 284 6.50 7.81 6.82
CA TYR A 284 6.06 7.39 5.50
C TYR A 284 5.01 6.29 5.55
N THR A 285 4.35 6.10 4.42
CA THR A 285 3.63 4.88 4.08
C THR A 285 4.36 4.14 2.96
N LEU A 286 4.40 2.82 3.06
CA LEU A 286 4.96 1.93 2.06
C LEU A 286 3.86 0.98 1.61
N SER A 287 3.56 1.00 0.32
CA SER A 287 2.48 0.22 -0.25
C SER A 287 3.04 -0.75 -1.28
N PHE A 288 2.50 -1.98 -1.26
CA PHE A 288 2.85 -3.07 -2.17
C PHE A 288 1.60 -3.46 -2.94
N SER A 289 1.77 -3.78 -4.22
CA SER A 289 0.70 -4.30 -5.07
C SER A 289 1.27 -5.22 -6.15
N GLY A 290 0.42 -6.06 -6.75
CA GLY A 290 0.80 -6.92 -7.87
C GLY A 290 1.52 -8.22 -7.50
N ALA A 291 1.60 -8.56 -6.21
CA ALA A 291 2.09 -9.86 -5.74
C ALA A 291 1.00 -10.93 -5.82
N THR A 292 1.39 -12.18 -6.06
CA THR A 292 0.50 -13.33 -5.86
C THR A 292 0.23 -13.48 -4.36
N PRO A 293 -1.05 -13.64 -3.93
CA PRO A 293 -1.40 -13.92 -2.54
C PRO A 293 -0.52 -14.97 -1.86
N THR A 294 0.05 -14.64 -0.69
CA THR A 294 0.96 -15.53 0.05
C THR A 294 0.32 -16.90 0.33
N SER A 295 -0.97 -16.92 0.67
CA SER A 295 -1.76 -18.16 0.86
C SER A 295 -1.75 -19.10 -0.35
N ILE A 296 -1.71 -18.57 -1.57
CA ILE A 296 -1.62 -19.36 -2.81
C ILE A 296 -0.21 -19.90 -3.00
N LEU A 297 0.82 -19.12 -2.65
CA LEU A 297 2.22 -19.51 -2.78
C LEU A 297 2.58 -20.63 -1.80
N LEU A 298 2.15 -20.54 -0.55
CA LEU A 298 2.45 -21.54 0.48
C LEU A 298 1.74 -22.88 0.23
N ASN A 299 0.51 -22.86 -0.28
CA ASN A 299 -0.24 -24.08 -0.59
C ASN A 299 0.36 -24.92 -1.74
N ARG A 300 1.24 -24.34 -2.57
CA ARG A 300 1.92 -25.09 -3.64
C ARG A 300 3.20 -25.80 -3.17
N VAL A 301 3.73 -25.46 -2.00
CA VAL A 301 5.01 -26.00 -1.52
C VAL A 301 4.83 -27.29 -0.71
N VAL A 302 3.63 -27.58 -0.22
CA VAL A 302 3.32 -28.83 0.50
C VAL A 302 2.56 -29.79 -0.43
N PRO A 303 3.18 -30.83 -1.00
CA PRO A 303 2.41 -31.90 -1.62
C PRO A 303 1.60 -32.59 -0.52
N LEU A 304 0.27 -32.63 -0.70
CA LEU A 304 -0.61 -33.50 0.08
C LEU A 304 -0.08 -34.94 -0.10
N LYS A 305 0.43 -35.52 0.99
CA LYS A 305 0.74 -36.94 1.08
C LYS A 305 -0.54 -37.73 1.32
#